data_AF-A0A831PND3-F1
#
_entry.id   AF-A0A831PND3-F1
#
_cell.length_a   1.000
_cell.length_b   1.000
_cell.length_c   1.000
_cell.angle_alpha   90.00
_cell.angle_beta   90.00
_cell.angle_gamma   90.00
#
_symmetry.space_group_name_H-M   'P 1'
#
loop_
_entity.id
_entity.type
_entity.pdbx_description
1 polymer ?
#
loop_
_entity_poly.entity_id
_entity_poly.type
_entity_poly.pdbx_seq_one_letter_code
_entity_poly.pdbx_strand_id
1 'polypeptide(L)'
;MAGDKPTTDSGRQLYEILPEVYRTRDSYESGGQGDLAQFLDACGTLLDRLRATLDQRLADSFPDNPPQGPSCQPWLIPYFAQLLDVRLVSPDEHGRRDEVANAVAWRQRKGTLAAIEQIAEAVGQMEVEIQEGWRRIAVTPRIGMPRLPAGALGEDAAFDERAEHPLWAARHPALPTTTVDFRRPAGAVQVAVAEDAFPANPTAKRTTFSG
;
A
#
# COMPACT_ATOMS: atom_id res chain seq x y z
N MET A 1 40.08 -14.22 25.56
CA MET A 1 39.26 -13.05 25.94
C MET A 1 37.86 -13.22 25.35
N ALA A 2 37.19 -14.33 25.67
CA ALA A 2 35.83 -14.60 25.22
C ALA A 2 34.88 -13.90 26.19
N GLY A 3 33.87 -13.21 25.66
CA GLY A 3 33.08 -12.23 26.39
C GLY A 3 32.34 -12.82 27.58
N ASP A 4 32.61 -12.25 28.75
CA ASP A 4 32.03 -12.56 30.06
C ASP A 4 30.56 -12.15 30.22
N LYS A 5 29.84 -11.99 29.10
CA LYS A 5 28.52 -11.37 29.05
C LYS A 5 27.48 -12.35 28.50
N PRO A 6 26.24 -12.29 29.02
CA PRO A 6 25.13 -13.07 28.48
C PRO A 6 24.91 -12.76 27.00
N THR A 7 24.59 -13.80 26.24
CA THR A 7 24.42 -13.76 24.78
C THR A 7 23.01 -13.33 24.38
N THR A 8 22.01 -13.72 25.16
CA THR A 8 20.60 -13.39 24.96
C THR A 8 20.29 -11.95 25.34
N ASP A 9 19.30 -11.35 24.68
CA ASP A 9 18.93 -9.95 24.92
C ASP A 9 18.30 -9.80 26.30
N SER A 10 17.33 -10.65 26.64
CA SER A 10 16.74 -10.66 27.98
C SER A 10 17.74 -11.05 29.06
N GLY A 11 18.66 -11.99 28.80
CA GLY A 11 19.70 -12.37 29.76
C GLY A 11 20.64 -11.21 30.06
N ARG A 12 20.99 -10.42 29.04
CA ARG A 12 21.75 -9.18 29.21
C ARG A 12 21.02 -8.14 30.03
N GLN A 13 19.73 -7.92 29.73
CA GLN A 13 18.91 -7.00 30.52
C GLN A 13 18.82 -7.43 32.00
N LEU A 14 18.59 -8.72 32.26
CA LEU A 14 18.55 -9.25 33.63
C LEU A 14 19.88 -9.05 34.36
N TYR A 15 21.00 -9.35 33.69
CA TYR A 15 22.33 -9.13 34.25
C TYR A 15 22.58 -7.64 34.53
N GLU A 16 22.15 -6.75 33.62
CA GLU A 16 22.25 -5.28 33.73
C GLU A 16 21.34 -4.65 34.79
N ILE A 17 20.31 -5.36 35.27
CA ILE A 17 19.48 -4.90 36.40
C ILE A 17 20.11 -5.29 37.75
N LEU A 18 20.91 -6.36 37.79
CA LEU A 18 21.50 -6.88 39.03
C LEU A 18 22.48 -5.87 39.67
N PRO A 19 22.47 -5.64 40.99
CA PRO A 19 23.45 -4.75 41.62
C PRO A 19 24.92 -5.16 41.34
N GLU A 20 25.79 -4.17 41.17
CA GLU A 20 27.20 -4.38 40.80
C GLU A 20 27.95 -5.31 41.76
N VAL A 21 27.64 -5.25 43.06
CA VAL A 21 28.24 -6.11 44.09
C VAL A 21 28.14 -7.60 43.73
N TYR A 22 27.01 -8.04 43.15
CA TYR A 22 26.81 -9.43 42.76
C TYR A 22 27.55 -9.79 41.46
N ARG A 23 27.66 -8.85 40.51
CA ARG A 23 28.43 -9.05 39.26
C ARG A 23 29.92 -9.17 39.51
N THR A 24 30.45 -8.35 40.42
CA THR A 24 31.86 -8.38 40.80
C THR A 24 32.19 -9.65 41.57
N ARG A 25 31.26 -10.14 42.41
CA ARG A 25 31.45 -11.40 43.13
C ARG A 25 31.44 -12.62 42.19
N ASP A 26 30.52 -12.65 41.23
CA ASP A 26 30.39 -13.73 40.25
C ASP A 26 31.63 -13.85 39.35
N SER A 27 32.21 -12.71 38.95
CA SER A 27 33.44 -12.68 38.14
C SER A 27 34.72 -12.99 38.93
N TYR A 28 34.75 -12.72 40.25
CA TYR A 28 35.93 -12.95 41.09
C TYR A 28 36.12 -14.43 41.47
N GLU A 29 35.05 -15.20 41.68
CA GLU A 29 35.14 -16.62 42.08
C GLU A 29 35.35 -17.58 40.88
N SER A 30 34.79 -17.30 39.69
CA SER A 30 34.78 -18.27 38.58
C SER A 30 35.97 -18.22 37.60
N GLY A 31 36.80 -17.17 37.59
CA GLY A 31 37.94 -17.08 36.65
C GLY A 31 37.57 -17.18 35.14
N GLY A 32 36.29 -17.02 34.82
CA GLY A 32 35.62 -17.18 33.53
C GLY A 32 34.15 -16.72 33.63
N GLN A 33 33.29 -17.06 32.65
CA GLN A 33 31.85 -16.72 32.66
C GLN A 33 31.22 -17.14 33.99
N GLY A 34 30.93 -16.16 34.85
CA GLY A 34 30.36 -16.40 36.17
C GLY A 34 29.10 -17.25 36.09
N ASP A 35 28.93 -18.17 37.03
CA ASP A 35 27.85 -19.15 37.02
C ASP A 35 26.47 -18.46 37.05
N LEU A 36 26.38 -17.30 37.72
CA LEU A 36 25.16 -16.50 37.75
C LEU A 36 24.88 -15.86 36.38
N ALA A 37 25.91 -15.35 35.68
CA ALA A 37 25.75 -14.84 34.33
C ALA A 37 25.24 -15.92 33.36
N GLN A 38 25.76 -17.15 33.44
CA GLN A 38 25.29 -18.29 32.63
C GLN A 38 23.85 -18.68 32.98
N PHE A 39 23.51 -18.72 34.27
CA PHE A 39 22.15 -18.99 34.72
C PHE A 39 21.15 -17.95 34.19
N LEU A 40 21.50 -16.66 34.27
CA LEU A 40 20.66 -15.58 33.76
C LEU A 40 20.54 -15.60 32.24
N ASP A 41 21.58 -16.04 31.51
CA ASP A 41 21.51 -16.24 30.06
C ASP A 41 20.57 -17.40 29.68
N ALA A 42 20.59 -18.49 30.45
CA ALA A 42 19.65 -19.60 30.28
C ALA A 42 18.19 -19.16 30.56
N CYS A 43 17.97 -18.36 31.59
CA CYS A 43 16.67 -17.72 31.83
C CYS A 43 16.28 -16.78 30.68
N GLY A 44 17.23 -15.99 30.18
CA GLY A 44 17.06 -15.09 29.05
C GLY A 44 16.59 -15.81 27.79
N THR A 45 17.11 -17.00 27.51
CA THR A 45 16.68 -17.85 26.39
C THR A 45 15.18 -18.16 26.44
N LEU A 46 14.65 -18.48 27.63
CA LEU A 46 13.22 -18.76 27.81
C LEU A 46 12.39 -17.48 27.65
N LEU A 47 12.85 -16.37 28.23
CA LEU A 47 12.16 -15.08 28.16
C LEU A 47 12.12 -14.52 26.73
N ASP A 48 13.19 -14.64 25.96
CA ASP A 48 13.23 -14.22 24.56
C ASP A 48 12.23 -15.03 23.72
N ARG A 49 12.12 -16.34 23.95
CA ARG A 49 11.11 -17.18 23.28
C ARG A 49 9.69 -16.79 23.67
N LEU A 50 9.45 -16.51 24.95
CA LEU A 50 8.15 -16.05 25.42
C LEU A 50 7.79 -14.71 24.79
N ARG A 51 8.73 -13.77 24.75
CA ARG A 51 8.58 -12.47 24.12
C ARG A 51 8.28 -12.59 22.63
N ALA A 52 9.05 -13.39 21.90
CA ALA A 52 8.81 -13.65 20.48
C ALA A 52 7.41 -14.24 20.24
N THR A 53 6.93 -15.10 21.14
CA THR A 53 5.57 -15.66 21.07
C THR A 53 4.50 -14.58 21.30
N LEU A 54 4.71 -13.67 22.25
CA LEU A 54 3.80 -12.56 22.51
C LEU A 54 3.79 -11.55 21.36
N ASP A 55 4.96 -11.23 20.81
CA ASP A 55 5.10 -10.33 19.67
C ASP A 55 4.40 -10.92 18.43
N GLN A 56 4.57 -12.23 18.16
CA GLN A 56 3.85 -12.90 17.07
C GLN A 56 2.34 -12.93 17.34
N ARG A 57 1.90 -13.20 18.57
CA ARG A 57 0.47 -13.19 18.92
C ARG A 57 -0.16 -11.81 18.74
N LEU A 58 0.59 -10.75 19.04
CA LEU A 58 0.16 -9.38 18.78
C LEU A 58 0.06 -9.15 17.26
N ALA A 59 1.08 -9.55 16.50
CA ALA A 59 1.06 -9.45 15.03
C ALA A 59 -0.11 -10.21 14.42
N ASP A 60 -0.46 -11.39 14.93
CA ASP A 60 -1.60 -12.20 14.49
C ASP A 60 -2.96 -11.48 14.67
N SER A 61 -3.02 -10.43 15.51
CA SER A 61 -4.24 -9.64 15.66
C SER A 61 -4.50 -8.70 14.47
N PHE A 62 -3.50 -8.47 13.62
CA PHE A 62 -3.58 -7.51 12.51
C PHE A 62 -3.31 -8.20 11.17
N PRO A 63 -4.28 -8.21 10.23
CA PRO A 63 -4.11 -8.88 8.94
C PRO A 63 -3.24 -8.10 7.94
N ASP A 64 -2.72 -6.94 8.32
CA ASP A 64 -2.00 -6.01 7.44
C ASP A 64 -0.54 -6.43 7.19
N ASN A 65 0.12 -5.63 6.35
CA ASN A 65 1.53 -5.76 6.01
C ASN A 65 2.32 -4.63 6.69
N PRO A 66 2.85 -4.84 7.91
CA PRO A 66 3.61 -3.80 8.59
C PRO A 66 4.95 -3.56 7.87
N PRO A 67 5.43 -2.29 7.78
CA PRO A 67 6.71 -1.98 7.14
C PRO A 67 7.92 -2.52 7.93
N GLN A 68 7.73 -2.79 9.22
CA GLN A 68 8.76 -3.33 10.13
C GLN A 68 8.10 -4.29 11.11
N GLY A 69 8.79 -5.38 11.45
CA GLY A 69 8.32 -6.37 12.41
C GLY A 69 7.64 -7.59 11.77
N PRO A 70 7.18 -8.54 12.60
CA PRO A 70 6.49 -9.72 12.11
C PRO A 70 5.08 -9.37 11.63
N SER A 71 4.66 -9.97 10.52
CA SER A 71 3.27 -9.94 10.09
C SER A 71 2.46 -11.07 10.74
N CYS A 72 1.14 -10.97 10.70
CA CYS A 72 0.23 -12.04 11.10
C CYS A 72 0.58 -13.36 10.39
N GLN A 73 0.32 -14.53 10.97
CA GLN A 73 0.62 -15.80 10.30
C GLN A 73 -0.32 -16.07 9.09
N PRO A 74 0.21 -16.64 7.97
CA PRO A 74 -0.57 -16.82 6.73
C PRO A 74 -1.85 -17.64 6.89
N TRP A 75 -1.84 -18.63 7.81
CA TRP A 75 -2.98 -19.51 8.05
C TRP A 75 -4.18 -18.77 8.67
N LEU A 76 -3.98 -17.58 9.23
CA LEU A 76 -5.04 -16.79 9.86
C LEU A 76 -5.81 -15.92 8.85
N ILE A 77 -5.21 -15.61 7.70
CA ILE A 77 -5.82 -14.79 6.64
C ILE A 77 -7.20 -15.32 6.21
N PRO A 78 -7.41 -16.63 5.96
CA PRO A 78 -8.73 -17.16 5.60
C PRO A 78 -9.79 -16.95 6.68
N TYR A 79 -9.41 -16.93 7.96
CA TYR A 79 -10.33 -16.70 9.07
C TYR A 79 -10.75 -15.23 9.13
N PHE A 80 -9.82 -14.31 8.93
CA PHE A 80 -10.17 -12.89 8.78
C PHE A 80 -11.04 -12.64 7.54
N ALA A 81 -10.74 -13.32 6.43
CA ALA A 81 -11.56 -13.23 5.23
C ALA A 81 -12.99 -13.73 5.50
N GLN A 82 -13.15 -14.83 6.22
CA GLN A 82 -14.48 -15.32 6.63
C GLN A 82 -15.18 -14.36 7.59
N LEU A 83 -14.46 -13.78 8.55
CA LEU A 83 -15.00 -12.83 9.53
C LEU A 83 -15.49 -11.53 8.88
N LEU A 84 -14.73 -11.01 7.91
CA LEU A 84 -15.03 -9.76 7.21
C LEU A 84 -15.84 -9.97 5.92
N ASP A 85 -16.21 -11.21 5.62
CA ASP A 85 -16.91 -11.60 4.38
C ASP A 85 -16.15 -11.14 3.12
N VAL A 86 -14.83 -11.35 3.12
CA VAL A 86 -13.94 -11.00 2.00
C VAL A 86 -13.73 -12.22 1.13
N ARG A 87 -13.95 -12.06 -0.18
CA ARG A 87 -13.53 -13.05 -1.17
C ARG A 87 -12.09 -12.77 -1.56
N LEU A 88 -11.19 -13.67 -1.18
CA LEU A 88 -9.79 -13.56 -1.56
C LEU A 88 -9.62 -13.80 -3.07
N VAL A 89 -9.00 -12.86 -3.78
CA VAL A 89 -8.79 -12.93 -5.24
C VAL A 89 -7.31 -12.89 -5.60
N SER A 90 -6.51 -12.14 -4.84
CA SER A 90 -5.10 -11.95 -5.11
C SER A 90 -4.34 -13.29 -5.10
N PRO A 91 -3.47 -13.53 -6.09
CA PRO A 91 -2.67 -14.75 -6.15
C PRO A 91 -1.64 -14.80 -5.00
N ASP A 92 -1.13 -13.64 -4.59
CA ASP A 92 -0.03 -13.51 -3.64
C ASP A 92 -0.52 -13.29 -2.21
N GLU A 93 0.27 -13.73 -1.24
CA GLU A 93 -0.08 -13.56 0.17
C GLU A 93 -0.15 -12.09 0.60
N HIS A 94 0.75 -11.25 0.07
CA HIS A 94 0.80 -9.82 0.37
C HIS A 94 -0.49 -9.13 -0.08
N GLY A 95 -0.94 -9.36 -1.32
CA GLY A 95 -2.19 -8.79 -1.81
C GLY A 95 -3.43 -9.36 -1.11
N ARG A 96 -3.44 -10.65 -0.71
CA ARG A 96 -4.52 -11.21 0.12
C ARG A 96 -4.62 -10.53 1.48
N ARG A 97 -3.49 -10.14 2.08
CA ARG A 97 -3.47 -9.35 3.32
C ARG A 97 -4.04 -7.96 3.10
N ASP A 98 -3.64 -7.29 2.02
CA ASP A 98 -4.17 -5.97 1.67
C ASP A 98 -5.67 -6.00 1.41
N GLU A 99 -6.18 -7.07 0.78
CA GLU A 99 -7.62 -7.29 0.58
C GLU A 99 -8.39 -7.34 1.89
N VAL A 100 -7.85 -8.06 2.88
CA VAL A 100 -8.47 -8.21 4.20
C VAL A 100 -8.33 -6.93 5.03
N ALA A 101 -7.14 -6.33 5.06
CA ALA A 101 -6.84 -5.12 5.82
C ALA A 101 -7.69 -3.92 5.36
N ASN A 102 -7.88 -3.77 4.04
CA ASN A 102 -8.64 -2.65 3.48
C ASN A 102 -10.15 -2.95 3.30
N ALA A 103 -10.60 -4.17 3.58
CA ALA A 103 -11.97 -4.62 3.33
C ALA A 103 -13.05 -3.65 3.84
N VAL A 104 -12.92 -3.20 5.10
CA VAL A 104 -13.88 -2.29 5.73
C VAL A 104 -13.87 -0.93 5.03
N ALA A 105 -12.68 -0.38 4.76
CA ALA A 105 -12.53 0.92 4.13
C ALA A 105 -13.07 0.92 2.69
N TRP A 106 -12.88 -0.18 1.95
CA TRP A 106 -13.43 -0.36 0.61
C TRP A 106 -14.95 -0.50 0.63
N ARG A 107 -15.53 -1.25 1.58
CA ARG A 107 -16.99 -1.37 1.72
C ARG A 107 -17.65 -0.01 2.04
N GLN A 108 -17.02 0.80 2.90
CA GLN A 108 -17.53 2.13 3.25
C GLN A 108 -17.51 3.10 2.07
N ARG A 109 -16.52 2.98 1.17
CA ARG A 109 -16.31 3.86 0.00
C ARG A 109 -16.78 3.22 -1.32
N LYS A 110 -17.60 2.17 -1.26
CA LYS A 110 -18.11 1.48 -2.45
C LYS A 110 -18.79 2.47 -3.41
N GLY A 111 -18.55 2.30 -4.72
CA GLY A 111 -19.10 3.18 -5.75
C GLY A 111 -18.35 4.49 -5.96
N THR A 112 -17.25 4.72 -5.23
CA THR A 112 -16.31 5.81 -5.54
C THR A 112 -15.22 5.33 -6.48
N LEU A 113 -14.73 6.21 -7.36
CA LEU A 113 -13.63 5.92 -8.29
C LEU A 113 -12.38 5.43 -7.54
N ALA A 114 -11.99 6.19 -6.52
CA ALA A 114 -10.81 5.91 -5.70
C ALA A 114 -10.86 4.53 -5.00
N ALA A 115 -12.05 4.06 -4.59
CA ALA A 115 -12.15 2.73 -4.00
C ALA A 115 -11.90 1.63 -5.03
N ILE A 116 -12.39 1.80 -6.27
CA ILE A 116 -12.19 0.80 -7.33
C ILE A 116 -10.72 0.80 -7.78
N GLU A 117 -10.09 1.98 -7.88
CA GLU A 117 -8.64 2.12 -8.15
C GLU A 117 -7.84 1.39 -7.07
N GLN A 118 -8.07 1.71 -5.79
CA GLN A 118 -7.38 1.04 -4.67
C GLN A 118 -7.55 -0.48 -4.66
N ILE A 119 -8.74 -1.00 -5.00
CA ILE A 119 -8.96 -2.44 -5.12
C ILE A 119 -8.15 -3.01 -6.29
N ALA A 120 -8.19 -2.35 -7.45
CA ALA A 120 -7.49 -2.81 -8.65
C ALA A 120 -5.97 -2.79 -8.47
N GLU A 121 -5.43 -1.76 -7.79
CA GLU A 121 -4.02 -1.65 -7.47
C GLU A 121 -3.60 -2.71 -6.43
N ALA A 122 -4.38 -2.90 -5.37
CA ALA A 122 -4.07 -3.91 -4.33
C ALA A 122 -4.10 -5.34 -4.90
N VAL A 123 -5.05 -5.66 -5.77
CA VAL A 123 -5.17 -6.99 -6.38
C VAL A 123 -4.16 -7.18 -7.53
N GLY A 124 -4.00 -6.14 -8.36
CA GLY A 124 -3.20 -6.18 -9.59
C GLY A 124 -1.73 -5.82 -9.41
N GLN A 125 -1.34 -5.24 -8.28
CA GLN A 125 0.03 -4.81 -7.96
C GLN A 125 0.65 -3.94 -9.06
N MET A 126 -0.16 -3.08 -9.64
CA MET A 126 0.21 -2.12 -10.70
C MET A 126 -0.61 -0.84 -10.52
N GLU A 127 -0.10 0.29 -11.03
CA GLU A 127 -0.84 1.55 -11.01
C GLU A 127 -2.10 1.43 -11.89
N VAL A 128 -3.24 1.88 -11.36
CA VAL A 128 -4.52 1.83 -12.07
C VAL A 128 -5.23 3.18 -11.94
N GLU A 129 -5.48 3.82 -13.07
CA GLU A 129 -6.36 4.99 -13.17
C GLU A 129 -7.69 4.56 -13.78
N ILE A 130 -8.79 4.83 -13.09
CA ILE A 130 -10.13 4.52 -13.59
C ILE A 130 -10.77 5.79 -14.12
N GLN A 131 -11.47 5.67 -15.24
CA GLN A 131 -12.21 6.77 -15.84
C GLN A 131 -13.70 6.44 -15.87
N GLU A 132 -14.54 7.42 -15.53
CA GLU A 132 -15.98 7.24 -15.52
C GLU A 132 -16.52 7.06 -16.96
N GLY A 133 -17.02 5.86 -17.26
CA GLY A 133 -17.50 5.51 -18.61
C GLY A 133 -18.64 6.40 -19.12
N TRP A 134 -19.49 6.94 -18.24
CA TRP A 134 -20.61 7.80 -18.64
C TRP A 134 -20.14 9.12 -19.28
N ARG A 135 -18.95 9.62 -18.94
CA ARG A 135 -18.36 10.82 -19.56
C ARG A 135 -18.01 10.62 -21.04
N ARG A 136 -18.00 9.37 -21.50
CA ARG A 136 -17.69 8.98 -22.88
C ARG A 136 -18.93 8.59 -23.68
N ILE A 137 -20.10 8.55 -23.03
CA ILE A 137 -21.37 8.28 -23.72
C ILE A 137 -21.84 9.58 -24.37
N ALA A 138 -22.44 9.47 -25.55
CA ALA A 138 -23.14 10.57 -26.19
C ALA A 138 -24.20 11.15 -25.25
N VAL A 139 -24.04 12.41 -24.89
CA VAL A 139 -25.06 13.17 -24.17
C VAL A 139 -25.36 14.45 -24.93
N THR A 140 -26.61 14.89 -24.88
CA THR A 140 -26.97 16.20 -25.43
C THR A 140 -26.13 17.27 -24.73
N PRO A 141 -25.47 18.20 -25.47
CA PRO A 141 -24.71 19.28 -24.87
C PRO A 141 -25.57 20.05 -23.87
N ARG A 142 -25.06 20.23 -22.65
CA ARG A 142 -25.73 20.97 -21.58
C ARG A 142 -24.81 22.02 -20.99
N ILE A 143 -25.41 23.08 -20.47
CA ILE A 143 -24.70 24.13 -19.73
C ILE A 143 -23.96 23.46 -18.55
N GLY A 144 -22.66 23.71 -18.44
CA GLY A 144 -21.78 23.10 -17.44
C GLY A 144 -20.96 21.89 -17.90
N MET A 145 -21.07 21.47 -19.17
CA MET A 145 -20.23 20.42 -19.76
C MET A 145 -19.51 20.93 -21.02
N PRO A 146 -18.45 21.76 -20.87
CA PRO A 146 -17.69 22.25 -22.01
C PRO A 146 -16.92 21.10 -22.68
N ARG A 147 -16.73 21.20 -24.00
CA ARG A 147 -15.85 20.30 -24.75
C ARG A 147 -14.43 20.46 -24.22
N LEU A 148 -13.82 19.38 -23.71
CA LEU A 148 -12.41 19.38 -23.29
C LEU A 148 -11.50 19.54 -24.53
N PRO A 149 -10.36 20.24 -24.42
CA PRO A 149 -9.38 20.32 -25.50
C PRO A 149 -8.76 18.95 -25.77
N ALA A 150 -8.29 18.72 -26.99
CA ALA A 150 -7.73 17.44 -27.42
C ALA A 150 -6.48 17.05 -26.59
N GLY A 151 -5.63 18.03 -26.25
CA GLY A 151 -4.47 17.79 -25.39
C GLY A 151 -4.82 17.27 -23.99
N ALA A 152 -5.99 17.64 -23.45
CA ALA A 152 -6.47 17.10 -22.18
C ALA A 152 -6.83 15.60 -22.26
N LEU A 153 -7.01 15.07 -23.47
CA LEU A 153 -7.30 13.67 -23.74
C LEU A 153 -6.07 12.90 -24.27
N GLY A 154 -4.89 13.54 -24.30
CA GLY A 154 -3.66 12.93 -24.84
C GLY A 154 -3.62 12.85 -26.35
N GLU A 155 -4.38 13.71 -27.02
CA GLU A 155 -4.57 13.71 -28.46
C GLU A 155 -4.00 14.99 -29.07
N ASP A 156 -3.71 14.96 -30.37
CA ASP A 156 -3.09 16.07 -31.09
C ASP A 156 -3.94 17.36 -31.05
N ALA A 157 -3.30 18.52 -30.90
CA ALA A 157 -3.96 19.83 -30.89
C ALA A 157 -4.70 20.13 -32.22
N ALA A 158 -4.31 19.48 -33.33
CA ALA A 158 -5.00 19.60 -34.62
C ALA A 158 -6.50 19.25 -34.56
N PHE A 159 -6.94 18.47 -33.56
CA PHE A 159 -8.36 18.20 -33.33
C PHE A 159 -9.16 19.44 -32.90
N ASP A 160 -8.54 20.43 -32.26
CA ASP A 160 -9.19 21.66 -31.81
C ASP A 160 -9.28 22.73 -32.91
N GLU A 161 -8.40 22.66 -33.91
CA GLU A 161 -8.23 23.62 -35.00
C GLU A 161 -9.28 23.45 -36.10
N ARG A 162 -10.55 23.69 -35.77
CA ARG A 162 -11.68 23.50 -36.71
C ARG A 162 -11.55 24.31 -38.01
N ALA A 163 -10.89 25.47 -37.97
CA ALA A 163 -10.71 26.33 -39.13
C ALA A 163 -9.71 25.75 -40.14
N GLU A 164 -8.68 25.05 -39.66
CA GLU A 164 -7.57 24.54 -40.48
C GLU A 164 -7.79 23.06 -40.84
N HIS A 165 -8.37 22.29 -39.92
CA HIS A 165 -8.56 20.85 -40.08
C HIS A 165 -10.01 20.39 -39.76
N PRO A 166 -11.00 20.72 -40.62
CA PRO A 166 -12.42 20.46 -40.35
C PRO A 166 -12.78 18.96 -40.22
N LEU A 167 -12.11 18.08 -40.97
CA LEU A 167 -12.32 16.62 -40.88
C LEU A 167 -11.80 16.03 -39.57
N TRP A 168 -10.72 16.60 -39.03
CA TRP A 168 -10.15 16.21 -37.75
C TRP A 168 -11.04 16.70 -36.62
N ALA A 169 -11.44 17.98 -36.65
CA ALA A 169 -12.37 18.54 -35.68
C ALA A 169 -13.72 17.82 -35.63
N ALA A 170 -14.22 17.27 -36.75
CA ALA A 170 -15.43 16.44 -36.78
C ALA A 170 -15.27 15.07 -36.08
N ARG A 171 -14.03 14.60 -35.94
CA ARG A 171 -13.64 13.36 -35.24
C ARG A 171 -13.08 13.63 -33.84
N HIS A 172 -13.29 14.84 -33.31
CA HIS A 172 -12.73 15.25 -32.04
C HIS A 172 -13.23 14.31 -30.91
N PRO A 173 -12.33 13.76 -30.08
CA PRO A 173 -12.64 12.70 -29.11
C PRO A 173 -13.64 13.11 -28.01
N ALA A 174 -13.64 14.39 -27.62
CA ALA A 174 -14.63 14.94 -26.68
C ALA A 174 -15.98 15.32 -27.32
N LEU A 175 -16.21 15.05 -28.62
CA LEU A 175 -17.53 15.30 -29.20
C LEU A 175 -18.51 14.25 -28.67
N PRO A 176 -19.75 14.65 -28.30
CA PRO A 176 -20.81 13.72 -27.96
C PRO A 176 -21.28 13.01 -29.24
N THR A 177 -20.50 12.02 -29.68
CA THR A 177 -20.83 11.12 -30.78
C THR A 177 -21.76 10.04 -30.24
N THR A 178 -22.76 9.63 -31.03
CA THR A 178 -23.78 8.63 -30.68
C THR A 178 -23.23 7.25 -30.31
N THR A 179 -21.93 7.03 -30.44
CA THR A 179 -21.24 5.77 -30.14
C THR A 179 -19.90 6.09 -29.52
N VAL A 180 -19.59 5.46 -28.37
CA VAL A 180 -18.26 5.53 -27.74
C VAL A 180 -17.20 5.09 -28.75
N ASP A 181 -16.24 5.96 -29.10
CA ASP A 181 -15.16 5.60 -30.02
C ASP A 181 -14.09 4.79 -29.29
N PHE A 182 -14.25 3.46 -29.25
CA PHE A 182 -13.30 2.53 -28.62
C PHE A 182 -11.90 2.50 -29.26
N ARG A 183 -11.70 3.13 -30.43
CA ARG A 183 -10.38 3.22 -31.05
C ARG A 183 -9.45 4.18 -30.30
N ARG A 184 -10.02 5.04 -29.46
CA ARG A 184 -9.28 5.98 -28.60
C ARG A 184 -9.41 5.52 -27.14
N PRO A 185 -8.54 4.60 -26.68
CA PRO A 185 -8.58 4.14 -25.31
C PRO A 185 -8.39 5.33 -24.36
N ALA A 186 -9.01 5.25 -23.18
CA ALA A 186 -8.70 6.16 -22.08
C ALA A 186 -7.27 5.87 -21.64
N GLY A 187 -6.33 6.76 -21.95
CA GLY A 187 -5.00 6.72 -21.37
C GLY A 187 -4.92 7.70 -20.21
N ALA A 188 -4.25 7.30 -19.13
CA ALA A 188 -3.60 8.29 -18.28
C ALA A 188 -2.52 8.98 -19.13
N VAL A 189 -2.56 10.31 -19.19
CA VAL A 189 -1.62 11.10 -20.00
C VAL A 189 -0.72 11.84 -19.02
N GLN A 190 0.57 11.59 -19.10
CA GLN A 190 1.54 12.37 -18.36
C GLN A 190 1.58 13.78 -18.97
N VAL A 191 0.97 14.74 -18.29
CA VAL A 191 1.02 16.14 -18.71
C VAL A 191 2.28 16.76 -18.11
N ALA A 192 3.28 17.05 -18.95
CA ALA A 192 4.45 17.82 -18.55
C ALA A 192 4.05 19.31 -18.43
N VAL A 193 3.37 19.66 -17.33
CA VAL A 193 3.03 21.06 -17.01
C VAL A 193 4.07 21.59 -16.02
N ALA A 194 4.55 22.83 -16.23
CA ALA A 194 5.38 23.53 -15.26
C ALA A 194 4.60 23.75 -13.94
N GLU A 195 5.25 23.66 -12.78
CA GLU A 195 4.62 23.69 -11.44
C GLU A 195 3.68 24.89 -11.20
N ASP A 196 3.90 26.01 -11.89
CA ASP A 196 3.13 27.25 -11.75
C ASP A 196 1.98 27.43 -12.74
N ALA A 197 1.84 26.51 -13.72
CA ALA A 197 0.73 26.51 -14.65
C ALA A 197 -0.36 25.54 -14.14
N PHE A 198 -1.47 26.12 -13.65
CA PHE A 198 -2.71 25.38 -13.34
C PHE A 198 -3.00 24.42 -14.49
N PRO A 199 -3.38 23.15 -14.24
CA PRO A 199 -3.38 22.17 -15.31
C PRO A 199 -4.23 22.70 -16.46
N ALA A 200 -3.68 22.71 -17.68
CA ALA A 200 -4.46 23.00 -18.89
C ALA A 200 -5.64 22.02 -19.03
N ASN A 201 -5.67 20.96 -18.20
CA ASN A 201 -6.75 20.01 -18.07
C ASN A 201 -7.39 20.04 -16.65
N PRO A 202 -8.66 20.47 -16.49
CA PRO A 202 -9.36 20.46 -15.20
C PRO A 202 -9.62 19.06 -14.64
N THR A 203 -9.33 17.98 -15.38
CA THR A 203 -9.42 16.59 -14.88
C THR A 203 -8.08 15.97 -14.50
N ALA A 204 -6.96 16.70 -14.65
CA ALA A 204 -5.65 16.18 -14.27
C ALA A 204 -5.56 15.99 -12.75
N LYS A 205 -5.17 14.79 -12.32
CA LYS A 205 -4.82 14.47 -10.93
C LYS A 205 -3.40 13.93 -10.92
N ARG A 206 -2.61 14.34 -9.93
CA ARG A 206 -1.29 13.76 -9.68
C ARG A 206 -1.49 12.49 -8.87
N THR A 207 -1.32 11.34 -9.49
CA THR A 207 -1.24 10.04 -8.81
C THR A 207 0.22 9.79 -8.42
N THR A 208 0.42 9.14 -7.28
CA THR A 208 1.73 8.64 -6.85
C THR A 208 1.54 7.19 -6.47
N PHE A 209 2.04 6.28 -7.30
CA PHE A 209 2.12 4.88 -6.97
C PHE A 209 3.40 4.62 -6.16
N SER A 210 3.24 4.24 -4.89
CA SER A 210 4.32 3.69 -4.07
C SER A 210 4.17 2.17 -4.06
N GLY A 211 4.61 1.52 -5.14
CA GLY A 211 4.82 0.08 -5.15
C GLY A 211 6.00 -0.32 -4.29
#